data_AF-A0AAE1EH36-F1
#
_entry.id   AF-A0AAE1EH36-F1
#
_cell.length_a   1.000
_cell.length_b   1.000
_cell.length_c   1.000
_cell.angle_alpha   90.00
_cell.angle_beta   90.00
_cell.angle_gamma   90.00
#
_symmetry.space_group_name_H-M   'P 1'
#
loop_
_entity.id
_entity.type
_entity.pdbx_description
1 polymer ?
#
loop_
_entity_poly.entity_id
_entity_poly.type
_entity_poly.pdbx_seq_one_letter_code
_entity_poly.pdbx_strand_id
1 'polypeptide(L)'
;MGIVSDDDEGGMDIVSDDDEGKMGIVSDDDEGKMGIVSDDDEGKMGIVSDDDDEGKMGIVSDDDEGKMGIVSDDDEGKMGIVSDDDEGKMGIVSDDDEGKMGIVSDDDEGGWV
;
A
#
# COMPACT_ATOMS: atom_id res chain seq x y z
N MET A 1 -12.23 -10.57 -3.41
CA MET A 1 -12.47 -10.27 -4.83
C MET A 1 -13.52 -9.20 -4.85
N GLY A 2 -13.26 -8.13 -4.11
CA GLY A 2 -13.16 -6.87 -4.77
C GLY A 2 -11.82 -6.75 -5.49
N ILE A 3 -11.75 -5.63 -6.15
CA ILE A 3 -10.60 -5.02 -6.75
C ILE A 3 -10.93 -3.54 -6.61
N VAL A 4 -10.04 -2.76 -6.04
CA VAL A 4 -10.18 -1.31 -5.99
C VAL A 4 -9.10 -0.67 -6.82
N SER A 5 -9.52 0.38 -7.52
CA SER A 5 -8.66 1.20 -8.36
C SER A 5 -9.19 2.61 -8.27
N ASP A 6 -8.41 3.51 -7.71
CA ASP A 6 -8.67 4.95 -7.70
C ASP A 6 -7.61 5.69 -8.55
N ASP A 7 -7.96 6.90 -8.96
CA ASP A 7 -7.14 7.81 -9.77
C ASP A 7 -7.73 9.22 -9.58
N ASP A 8 -7.13 10.00 -8.67
CA ASP A 8 -7.62 11.31 -8.25
C ASP A 8 -6.55 12.41 -8.35
N GLU A 9 -6.93 13.57 -8.94
CA GLU A 9 -6.07 14.75 -9.08
C GLU A 9 -6.55 15.88 -8.15
N GLY A 10 -5.85 16.20 -7.05
CA GLY A 10 -6.54 16.85 -5.94
C GLY A 10 -5.76 17.57 -4.85
N GLY A 11 -6.51 18.04 -3.85
CA GLY A 11 -5.97 18.83 -2.73
C GLY A 11 -5.58 17.98 -1.53
N MET A 12 -6.32 16.89 -1.31
CA MET A 12 -6.17 15.83 -0.31
C MET A 12 -6.99 14.66 -0.84
N ASP A 13 -6.31 13.56 -1.11
CA ASP A 13 -6.92 12.33 -1.62
C ASP A 13 -6.64 11.21 -0.59
N ILE A 14 -7.65 10.36 -0.42
CA ILE A 14 -7.69 9.35 0.65
C ILE A 14 -8.43 8.14 0.10
N VAL A 15 -7.69 7.07 -0.12
CA VAL A 15 -8.23 5.78 -0.52
C VAL A 15 -8.18 4.83 0.66
N SER A 16 -9.28 4.10 0.83
CA SER A 16 -9.33 3.03 1.81
C SER A 16 -10.20 1.89 1.30
N ASP A 17 -9.64 0.68 1.28
CA ASP A 17 -10.35 -0.54 0.93
C ASP A 17 -10.29 -1.57 2.07
N ASP A 18 -11.22 -2.53 2.02
CA ASP A 18 -11.34 -3.65 2.95
C ASP A 18 -11.98 -4.81 2.17
N ASP A 19 -11.15 -5.81 1.82
CA ASP A 19 -11.47 -6.71 0.72
C ASP A 19 -11.38 -8.22 1.06
N GLU A 20 -12.43 -8.74 1.69
CA GLU A 20 -12.50 -10.17 2.04
C GLU A 20 -12.60 -11.10 0.79
N GLY A 21 -11.68 -12.06 0.61
CA GLY A 21 -11.74 -12.93 -0.57
C GLY A 21 -10.73 -14.07 -0.74
N LYS A 22 -10.61 -14.54 -1.99
CA LYS A 22 -9.49 -15.43 -2.39
C LYS A 22 -8.33 -14.64 -2.99
N MET A 23 -8.59 -13.39 -3.33
CA MET A 23 -7.77 -12.42 -4.02
C MET A 23 -8.38 -11.08 -3.59
N GLY A 24 -7.63 -10.28 -2.85
CA GLY A 24 -7.78 -8.84 -2.72
C GLY A 24 -6.72 -8.17 -3.60
N ILE A 25 -7.06 -7.03 -4.19
CA ILE A 25 -6.13 -6.23 -5.00
C ILE A 25 -6.57 -4.77 -4.91
N VAL A 26 -5.70 -3.91 -4.39
CA VAL A 26 -5.83 -2.46 -4.44
C VAL A 26 -4.76 -1.89 -5.35
N SER A 27 -5.16 -0.91 -6.15
CA SER A 27 -4.22 -0.07 -6.87
C SER A 27 -4.64 1.38 -6.75
N ASP A 28 -3.69 2.27 -6.49
CA ASP A 28 -3.97 3.70 -6.35
C ASP A 28 -2.96 4.55 -7.12
N ASP A 29 -3.41 5.75 -7.51
CA ASP A 29 -2.64 6.77 -8.25
C ASP A 29 -3.18 8.16 -7.87
N ASP A 30 -2.54 8.81 -6.89
CA ASP A 30 -3.03 10.02 -6.23
C ASP A 30 -2.05 11.23 -6.38
N GLU A 31 -2.39 12.20 -7.24
CA GLU A 31 -1.57 13.42 -7.42
C GLU A 31 -2.07 14.59 -6.53
N GLY A 32 -1.36 14.93 -5.45
CA GLY A 32 -1.93 15.79 -4.40
C GLY A 32 -1.01 16.69 -3.55
N LYS A 33 -1.58 17.34 -2.52
CA LYS A 33 -0.76 17.91 -1.42
C LYS A 33 -0.57 16.91 -0.29
N MET A 34 -1.51 15.99 -0.14
CA MET A 34 -1.48 14.85 0.76
C MET A 34 -2.23 13.72 0.07
N GLY A 35 -1.57 12.58 -0.13
CA GLY A 35 -2.19 11.30 -0.48
C GLY A 35 -2.12 10.37 0.73
N ILE A 36 -3.15 9.53 0.89
CA ILE A 36 -3.21 8.55 1.97
C ILE A 36 -3.92 7.31 1.45
N VAL A 37 -3.19 6.20 1.40
CA VAL A 37 -3.71 4.89 1.02
C VAL A 37 -3.72 3.98 2.23
N SER A 38 -4.83 3.25 2.40
CA SER A 38 -4.97 2.28 3.47
C SER A 38 -5.73 1.06 2.98
N ASP A 39 -5.12 -0.12 3.02
CA ASP A 39 -5.76 -1.36 2.61
C ASP A 39 -5.75 -2.41 3.74
N ASP A 40 -6.73 -3.32 3.68
CA ASP A 40 -6.92 -4.45 4.59
C ASP A 40 -7.47 -5.63 3.77
N ASP A 41 -6.58 -6.56 3.40
CA ASP A 41 -6.78 -7.53 2.34
C ASP A 41 -6.80 -8.98 2.89
N GLU A 42 -7.93 -9.43 3.44
CA GLU A 42 -8.07 -10.80 3.95
C GLU A 42 -8.27 -11.84 2.82
N GLY A 43 -7.23 -12.64 2.49
CA GLY A 43 -7.33 -13.58 1.38
C GLY A 43 -6.32 -14.73 1.24
N LYS A 44 -6.20 -15.26 0.01
CA LYS A 44 -5.09 -16.15 -0.34
C LYS A 44 -3.95 -15.39 -1.00
N MET A 45 -4.28 -14.31 -1.67
CA MET A 45 -3.35 -13.33 -2.20
C MET A 45 -3.98 -11.97 -1.87
N GLY A 46 -3.26 -11.13 -1.15
CA GLY A 46 -3.49 -9.69 -1.07
C GLY A 46 -2.40 -9.00 -1.89
N ILE A 47 -2.75 -7.89 -2.51
CA ILE A 47 -1.82 -7.12 -3.36
C ILE A 47 -2.20 -5.65 -3.30
N VAL A 48 -1.31 -4.83 -2.76
CA VAL A 48 -1.37 -3.38 -2.84
C VAL A 48 -0.31 -2.85 -3.79
N SER A 49 -0.73 -1.91 -4.63
CA SER A 49 0.17 -1.18 -5.51
C SER A 49 -0.23 0.27 -5.56
N ASP A 50 0.52 1.12 -4.89
CA ASP A 50 0.37 2.56 -4.97
C ASP A 50 1.46 3.08 -5.93
N ASP A 51 1.04 3.61 -7.07
CA ASP A 51 1.93 4.17 -8.08
C ASP A 51 1.62 5.68 -8.16
N ASP A 52 2.63 6.55 -7.99
CA ASP A 52 2.56 8.00 -8.24
C ASP A 52 1.84 8.87 -7.17
N ASP A 53 2.07 8.62 -5.87
CA ASP A 53 1.56 9.46 -4.77
C ASP A 53 2.33 10.82 -4.69
N GLU A 54 2.22 11.68 -5.72
CA GLU A 54 2.99 12.93 -5.86
C GLU A 54 2.51 13.99 -4.85
N GLY A 55 3.24 14.17 -3.74
CA GLY A 55 2.71 14.88 -2.56
C GLY A 55 3.68 15.78 -1.78
N LYS A 56 3.15 16.56 -0.82
CA LYS A 56 4.00 17.04 0.31
C LYS A 56 4.11 16.01 1.41
N MET A 57 3.12 15.13 1.52
CA MET A 57 3.07 14.00 2.44
C MET A 57 2.32 12.87 1.73
N GLY A 58 2.99 11.78 1.39
CA GLY A 58 2.38 10.51 1.00
C GLY A 58 2.41 9.56 2.20
N ILE A 59 1.37 8.73 2.33
CA ILE A 59 1.24 7.75 3.41
C ILE A 59 0.52 6.52 2.88
N VAL A 60 1.23 5.40 2.84
CA VAL A 60 0.68 4.10 2.48
C VAL A 60 0.69 3.20 3.71
N SER A 61 -0.42 2.51 3.94
CA SER A 61 -0.58 1.52 5.00
C SER A 61 -1.31 0.30 4.46
N ASP A 62 -0.71 -0.87 4.62
CA ASP A 62 -1.31 -2.13 4.18
C ASP A 62 -1.28 -3.18 5.30
N ASP A 63 -2.30 -4.04 5.30
CA ASP A 63 -2.48 -5.18 6.19
C ASP A 63 -2.99 -6.39 5.36
N ASP A 64 -2.05 -7.26 4.99
CA ASP A 64 -2.25 -8.33 4.00
C ASP A 64 -2.34 -9.71 4.69
N GLU A 65 -3.53 -10.16 5.06
CA GLU A 65 -3.72 -11.48 5.70
C GLU A 65 -3.88 -12.62 4.66
N GLY A 66 -2.83 -13.44 4.42
CA GLY A 66 -2.98 -14.51 3.42
C GLY A 66 -1.88 -15.56 3.24
N LYS A 67 -1.74 -16.06 2.00
CA LYS A 67 -0.60 -16.94 1.65
C LYS A 67 0.50 -16.18 0.95
N MET A 68 0.16 -15.10 0.29
CA MET A 68 1.07 -14.15 -0.32
C MET A 68 0.45 -12.77 -0.09
N GLY A 69 1.18 -11.85 0.50
CA GLY A 69 0.90 -10.42 0.42
C GLY A 69 2.03 -9.75 -0.36
N ILE A 70 1.68 -8.67 -1.04
CA ILE A 70 2.59 -7.94 -1.91
C ILE A 70 2.22 -6.47 -1.86
N VAL A 71 3.15 -5.67 -1.35
CA VAL A 71 3.05 -4.21 -1.32
C VAL A 71 4.09 -3.62 -2.24
N SER A 72 3.64 -2.71 -3.09
CA SER A 72 4.51 -1.88 -3.93
C SER A 72 4.07 -0.44 -3.81
N ASP A 73 5.02 0.43 -3.54
CA ASP A 73 4.80 1.85 -3.33
C ASP A 73 5.88 2.68 -4.04
N ASP A 74 5.47 3.72 -4.77
CA ASP A 74 6.33 4.71 -5.44
C ASP A 74 5.86 6.12 -5.05
N ASP A 75 6.48 6.64 -4.00
CA ASP A 75 5.98 7.78 -3.22
C ASP A 75 6.88 9.03 -3.43
N GLU A 76 6.43 10.02 -4.22
CA GLU A 76 7.21 11.23 -4.57
C GLU A 76 6.88 12.43 -3.65
N GLY A 77 7.37 12.37 -2.40
CA GLY A 77 6.98 13.29 -1.32
C GLY A 77 7.97 14.38 -0.87
N LYS A 78 7.56 15.23 0.09
CA LYS A 78 8.54 15.80 1.07
C LYS A 78 8.71 14.90 2.28
N MET A 79 7.66 14.17 2.62
CA MET A 79 7.69 13.04 3.54
C MET A 79 6.87 11.92 2.90
N GLY A 80 7.43 10.73 2.78
CA GLY A 80 6.70 9.51 2.45
C GLY A 80 6.77 8.56 3.65
N ILE A 81 5.69 7.81 3.86
CA ILE A 81 5.58 6.85 4.96
C ILE A 81 4.86 5.62 4.45
N VAL A 82 5.59 4.52 4.41
CA VAL A 82 5.08 3.22 3.99
C VAL A 82 5.08 2.29 5.20
N SER A 83 3.95 1.67 5.48
CA SER A 83 3.79 0.68 6.54
C SER A 83 3.06 -0.53 5.99
N ASP A 84 3.68 -1.70 6.11
CA ASP A 84 3.09 -2.96 5.70
C ASP A 84 3.16 -3.98 6.85
N ASP A 85 2.06 -4.71 7.06
CA ASP A 85 1.92 -5.83 7.99
C ASP A 85 1.38 -7.03 7.21
N ASP A 86 2.21 -8.06 7.04
CA ASP A 86 2.03 -9.06 6.01
C ASP A 86 1.94 -10.45 6.67
N GLU A 87 0.72 -10.91 7.01
CA GLU A 87 0.48 -12.20 7.70
C GLU A 87 0.42 -13.37 6.69
N GLY A 88 1.54 -13.59 6.00
CA GLY A 88 1.65 -14.46 4.82
C GLY A 88 2.41 -15.77 4.99
N LYS A 89 2.61 -16.51 3.88
CA LYS A 89 3.80 -17.42 3.76
C LYS A 89 4.95 -16.75 3.02
N MET A 90 4.65 -15.62 2.40
CA MET A 90 5.47 -14.89 1.45
C MET A 90 4.95 -13.45 1.52
N GLY A 91 5.59 -12.58 2.28
CA GLY A 91 5.39 -11.13 2.16
C GLY A 91 6.43 -10.53 1.22
N ILE A 92 6.05 -9.50 0.48
CA ILE A 92 6.96 -8.77 -0.41
C ILE A 92 6.62 -7.28 -0.36
N VAL A 93 7.53 -6.50 0.23
CA VAL A 93 7.45 -5.04 0.19
C VAL A 93 8.48 -4.47 -0.78
N SER A 94 8.01 -3.56 -1.63
CA SER A 94 8.84 -2.71 -2.49
C SER A 94 8.42 -1.27 -2.29
N ASP A 95 9.39 -0.40 -2.02
CA ASP A 95 9.15 1.03 -1.77
C ASP A 95 10.27 1.84 -2.45
N ASP A 96 9.89 2.81 -3.29
CA ASP A 96 10.78 3.81 -3.90
C ASP A 96 10.44 5.25 -3.49
N ASP A 97 10.61 5.54 -2.21
CA ASP A 97 10.41 6.85 -1.58
C ASP A 97 11.39 7.96 -2.08
N GLU A 98 10.98 8.85 -3.02
CA GLU A 98 11.79 10.01 -3.50
C GLU A 98 11.65 11.29 -2.61
N GLY A 99 11.51 11.09 -1.30
CA GLY A 99 11.27 12.15 -0.33
C GLY A 99 12.48 12.83 0.33
N LYS A 100 12.25 13.98 1.01
CA LYS A 100 13.27 14.52 1.96
C LYS A 100 13.39 13.69 3.23
N MET A 101 12.34 12.93 3.55
CA MET A 101 12.17 12.10 4.74
C MET A 101 11.28 10.92 4.34
N GLY A 102 11.87 9.77 4.01
CA GLY A 102 11.13 8.51 3.79
C GLY A 102 11.18 7.62 5.04
N ILE A 103 10.10 6.90 5.30
CA ILE A 103 10.00 5.93 6.41
C ILE A 103 9.29 4.69 5.90
N VAL A 104 10.03 3.58 5.84
CA VAL A 104 9.49 2.26 5.49
C VAL A 104 9.43 1.40 6.75
N SER A 105 8.28 0.78 7.01
CA SER A 105 8.09 -0.26 8.02
C SER A 105 7.43 -1.46 7.36
N ASP A 106 7.97 -2.65 7.59
CA ASP A 106 7.51 -3.92 7.02
C ASP A 106 7.61 -4.97 8.15
N ASP A 107 6.50 -5.63 8.45
CA ASP A 107 6.40 -6.75 9.39
C ASP A 107 5.77 -8.00 8.73
N ASP A 108 6.60 -8.84 8.11
CA ASP A 108 6.15 -10.14 7.57
C ASP A 108 6.20 -11.24 8.67
N GLU A 109 5.03 -11.68 9.16
CA GLU A 109 4.90 -12.80 10.12
C GLU A 109 5.01 -14.20 9.44
N GLY A 110 5.36 -14.26 8.15
CA GLY A 110 5.53 -15.45 7.35
C GLY A 110 6.76 -16.29 7.67
N GLY A 111 6.55 -17.36 8.44
CA GLY A 111 7.58 -18.36 8.72
C GLY A 111 8.15 -19.04 7.46
N TRP A 112 9.38 -18.69 7.08
CA TRP A 112 10.20 -19.44 6.12
C TRP A 112 10.31 -20.92 6.57
N VAL A 113 9.78 -21.85 5.76
CA VAL A 113 10.05 -23.30 5.89
C VAL A 113 10.74 -23.83 4.64
#